data_AF-A0A2E1X197-F1
#
_entry.id   AF-A0A2E1X197-F1
#
_cell.length_a   1.000
_cell.length_b   1.000
_cell.length_c   1.000
_cell.angle_alpha   90.00
_cell.angle_beta   90.00
_cell.angle_gamma   90.00
#
_symmetry.space_group_name_H-M   'P 1'
#
loop_
_entity.id
_entity.type
_entity.pdbx_description
1 polymer ?
#
loop_
_entity_poly.entity_id
_entity_poly.type
_entity_poly.pdbx_seq_one_letter_code
_entity_poly.pdbx_strand_id
1 'polypeptide(L)'
;MHRHFLIWMQDTIAHILADHRAEMEDSDGHLLEMKEKWKCSEEKVKDIQTERDIAVQQVQLMEKEKSTHLCAICLTNWATVFFFRCRHYILCHLCWTQLLHNAEMNGRHAECPLCRTQIPNSMNANAMPVYYAVKTGEY
;
A
#
# COMPACT_ATOMS: atom_id res chain seq x y z
N MET A 1 -25.60 80.65 8.19
CA MET A 1 -25.10 79.56 9.06
C MET A 1 -25.68 78.18 8.72
N HIS A 2 -26.94 78.04 8.26
CA HIS A 2 -27.55 76.73 7.94
C HIS A 2 -26.85 75.91 6.83
N ARG A 3 -26.26 76.55 5.82
CA ARG A 3 -25.63 75.85 4.68
C ARG A 3 -24.37 75.08 5.06
N HIS A 4 -23.57 75.58 6.00
CA HIS A 4 -22.36 74.89 6.48
C HIS A 4 -22.70 73.66 7.31
N PHE A 5 -23.79 73.70 8.08
CA PHE A 5 -24.25 72.57 8.88
C PHE A 5 -24.74 71.42 7.98
N LEU A 6 -25.48 71.73 6.90
CA LEU A 6 -25.94 70.72 5.95
C LEU A 6 -24.78 70.06 5.18
N ILE A 7 -23.75 70.82 4.80
CA ILE A 7 -22.56 70.27 4.13
C ILE A 7 -21.80 69.34 5.09
N TRP A 8 -21.53 69.79 6.31
CA TRP A 8 -20.85 68.97 7.32
C TRP A 8 -21.61 67.68 7.65
N MET A 9 -22.94 67.74 7.72
CA MET A 9 -23.79 66.57 7.96
C MET A 9 -23.76 65.60 6.77
N GLN A 10 -23.76 66.10 5.54
CA GLN A 10 -23.62 65.27 4.34
C GLN A 10 -22.26 64.59 4.26
N ASP A 11 -21.18 65.30 4.57
CA ASP A 11 -19.82 64.75 4.59
C ASP A 11 -19.67 63.68 5.69
N THR A 12 -20.23 63.91 6.87
CA THR A 12 -20.22 62.95 7.97
C THR A 12 -20.97 61.67 7.61
N ILE A 13 -22.14 61.78 6.98
CA ILE A 13 -22.91 60.62 6.51
C ILE A 13 -22.14 59.88 5.41
N ALA A 14 -21.47 60.60 4.49
CA ALA A 14 -20.65 59.98 3.46
C ALA A 14 -19.47 59.19 4.06
N HIS A 15 -18.81 59.71 5.10
CA HIS A 15 -17.76 59.00 5.82
C HIS A 15 -18.28 57.73 6.53
N ILE A 16 -19.38 57.83 7.27
CA ILE A 16 -19.98 56.67 7.95
C ILE A 16 -20.39 55.58 6.95
N LEU A 17 -20.94 55.95 5.79
CA LEU A 17 -21.30 55.00 4.74
C LEU A 17 -20.08 54.41 4.02
N ALA A 18 -18.96 55.12 3.96
CA ALA A 18 -17.71 54.60 3.39
C ALA A 18 -17.04 53.59 4.34
N ASP A 19 -17.00 53.87 5.64
CA ASP A 19 -16.42 52.98 6.64
C ASP A 19 -17.21 51.66 6.75
N HIS A 20 -18.54 51.73 6.80
CA HIS A 20 -19.38 50.52 6.79
C HIS A 20 -19.28 49.71 5.50
N ARG A 21 -19.02 50.35 4.35
CA ARG A 21 -18.78 49.62 3.08
C ARG A 21 -17.46 48.87 3.15
N ALA A 22 -16.41 49.49 3.67
CA ALA A 22 -15.09 48.86 3.81
C ALA A 22 -15.12 47.65 4.77
N GLU A 23 -15.88 47.72 5.87
CA GLU A 23 -16.06 46.60 6.80
C GLU A 23 -16.82 45.42 6.19
N MET A 24 -17.79 45.67 5.30
CA MET A 24 -18.55 44.63 4.62
C MET A 24 -17.72 43.93 3.52
N GLU A 25 -16.83 44.65 2.85
CA GLU A 25 -15.94 44.10 1.82
C GLU A 25 -14.85 43.16 2.41
N ASP A 26 -14.45 43.35 3.67
CA ASP A 26 -13.47 42.49 4.38
C ASP A 26 -14.08 41.13 4.79
N SER A 27 -15.38 41.10 5.13
CA SER A 27 -16.08 39.86 5.50
C SER A 27 -16.27 38.89 4.32
N ASP A 28 -16.42 39.40 3.10
CA ASP A 28 -16.60 38.58 1.91
C ASP A 28 -15.26 37.93 1.48
N GLY A 29 -14.13 38.62 1.68
CA GLY A 29 -12.79 38.09 1.42
C GLY A 29 -12.48 36.85 2.25
N HIS A 30 -12.79 36.86 3.56
CA HIS A 30 -12.53 35.73 4.45
C HIS A 30 -13.38 34.49 4.09
N LEU A 31 -14.63 34.67 3.64
CA LEU A 31 -15.49 33.56 3.23
C LEU A 31 -15.00 32.89 1.94
N LEU A 32 -14.47 33.67 0.99
CA LEU A 32 -13.85 33.16 -0.23
C LEU A 32 -12.59 32.35 0.08
N GLU A 33 -11.69 32.87 0.92
CA GLU A 33 -10.47 32.16 1.31
C GLU A 33 -10.79 30.84 2.03
N MET A 34 -11.81 30.83 2.89
CA MET A 34 -12.24 29.63 3.61
C MET A 34 -12.85 28.57 2.67
N LYS A 35 -13.59 28.98 1.63
CA LYS A 35 -14.13 28.09 0.59
C LYS A 35 -13.02 27.47 -0.28
N GLU A 36 -12.00 28.25 -0.64
CA GLU A 36 -10.86 27.74 -1.41
C GLU A 36 -10.03 26.72 -0.61
N LYS A 37 -9.79 26.99 0.68
CA LYS A 37 -9.12 26.03 1.59
C LYS A 37 -9.91 24.73 1.74
N TRP A 38 -11.24 24.82 1.86
CA TRP A 38 -12.10 23.62 1.92
C TRP A 38 -12.02 22.78 0.66
N LYS A 39 -12.08 23.42 -0.51
CA LYS A 39 -11.98 22.72 -1.80
C LYS A 39 -10.64 22.00 -1.97
N CYS A 40 -9.53 22.65 -1.58
CA CYS A 40 -8.20 22.04 -1.56
C CYS A 40 -8.14 20.82 -0.60
N SER A 41 -8.82 20.88 0.54
CA SER A 41 -8.88 19.79 1.50
C SER A 41 -9.69 18.60 0.98
N GLU A 42 -10.83 18.83 0.32
CA GLU A 42 -11.65 17.75 -0.26
C GLU A 42 -10.93 16.98 -1.35
N GLU A 43 -10.16 17.68 -2.19
CA GLU A 43 -9.38 17.05 -3.27
C GLU A 43 -8.29 16.15 -2.69
N LYS A 44 -7.53 16.63 -1.69
CA LYS A 44 -6.53 15.82 -0.98
C LYS A 44 -7.12 14.57 -0.31
N VAL A 45 -8.33 14.66 0.24
CA VAL A 45 -9.00 13.50 0.86
C VAL A 45 -9.36 12.45 -0.19
N LYS A 46 -9.78 12.87 -1.39
CA LYS A 46 -10.10 11.95 -2.50
C LYS A 46 -8.86 11.22 -3.00
N ASP A 47 -7.73 11.93 -3.10
CA ASP A 47 -6.46 11.33 -3.54
C ASP A 47 -5.99 10.25 -2.54
N ILE A 48 -5.98 10.57 -1.25
CA ILE A 48 -5.60 9.62 -0.18
C ILE A 48 -6.51 8.40 -0.19
N GLN A 49 -7.83 8.60 -0.37
CA GLN A 49 -8.77 7.49 -0.42
C GLN A 49 -8.50 6.59 -1.63
N THR A 50 -8.19 7.18 -2.78
CA THR A 50 -7.87 6.44 -4.01
C THR A 50 -6.59 5.62 -3.86
N GLU A 51 -5.52 6.22 -3.31
CA GLU A 51 -4.27 5.49 -3.03
C GLU A 51 -4.48 4.33 -2.06
N ARG A 52 -5.29 4.53 -1.02
CA ARG A 52 -5.65 3.47 -0.07
C ARG A 52 -6.39 2.34 -0.76
N ASP A 53 -7.37 2.65 -1.61
CA ASP A 53 -8.17 1.63 -2.30
C ASP A 53 -7.32 0.82 -3.30
N ILE A 54 -6.37 1.47 -4.00
CA ILE A 54 -5.38 0.79 -4.84
C ILE A 54 -4.51 -0.16 -4.02
N ALA A 55 -3.98 0.30 -2.89
CA ALA A 55 -3.16 -0.53 -2.02
C ALA A 55 -3.92 -1.75 -1.49
N VAL A 56 -5.20 -1.58 -1.08
CA VAL A 56 -6.05 -2.68 -0.63
C VAL A 56 -6.31 -3.69 -1.75
N GLN A 57 -6.63 -3.23 -2.96
CA GLN A 57 -6.82 -4.13 -4.10
C GLN A 57 -5.55 -4.90 -4.44
N GLN A 58 -4.39 -4.26 -4.39
CA GLN A 58 -3.11 -4.90 -4.67
C GLN A 58 -2.79 -6.00 -3.64
N VAL A 59 -3.04 -5.75 -2.35
CA VAL A 59 -2.91 -6.78 -1.30
C VAL A 59 -3.84 -7.96 -1.56
N GLN A 60 -5.11 -7.72 -1.90
CA GLN A 60 -6.07 -8.79 -2.18
C GLN A 60 -5.68 -9.63 -3.41
N LEU A 61 -5.14 -9.00 -4.46
CA LEU A 61 -4.63 -9.71 -5.64
C LEU A 61 -3.43 -10.59 -5.27
N MET A 62 -2.48 -10.06 -4.51
CA MET A 62 -1.32 -10.84 -4.03
C MET A 62 -1.74 -12.01 -3.13
N GLU A 63 -2.77 -11.84 -2.30
CA GLU A 63 -3.32 -12.92 -1.48
C GLU A 63 -4.01 -14.00 -2.31
N LYS A 64 -4.74 -13.62 -3.36
CA LYS A 64 -5.38 -14.57 -4.27
C LYS A 64 -4.37 -15.42 -5.05
N GLU A 65 -3.16 -14.89 -5.28
CA GLU A 65 -2.06 -15.62 -5.90
C GLU A 65 -1.27 -16.52 -4.94
N LYS A 66 -1.47 -16.42 -3.62
CA LYS A 66 -0.84 -17.37 -2.69
C LYS A 66 -1.36 -18.76 -2.98
N SER A 67 -0.48 -19.76 -2.92
CA SER A 67 -0.91 -21.14 -3.13
C SER A 67 -2.01 -21.49 -2.13
N THR A 68 -3.01 -22.23 -2.58
CA THR A 68 -4.16 -22.65 -1.76
C THR A 68 -3.78 -23.63 -0.64
N HIS A 69 -2.52 -24.05 -0.55
CA HIS A 69 -2.09 -25.13 0.32
C HIS A 69 -1.05 -24.66 1.33
N LEU A 70 -1.27 -25.02 2.59
CA LEU A 70 -0.28 -24.87 3.65
C LEU A 70 0.85 -25.90 3.45
N CYS A 71 2.03 -25.56 3.96
CA CYS A 71 3.19 -26.42 3.97
C CYS A 71 2.88 -27.72 4.73
N ALA A 72 3.08 -28.87 4.09
CA ALA A 72 2.81 -30.18 4.66
C ALA A 72 3.69 -30.56 5.87
N ILE A 73 4.76 -29.81 6.14
CA ILE A 73 5.65 -30.03 7.29
C ILE A 73 5.23 -29.17 8.48
N CYS A 74 5.21 -27.84 8.33
CA CYS A 74 4.93 -26.95 9.47
C CYS A 74 3.45 -26.64 9.66
N LEU A 75 2.61 -26.81 8.64
CA LEU A 75 1.18 -26.45 8.63
C LEU A 75 0.88 -24.98 9.01
N THR A 76 1.90 -24.14 9.08
CA THR A 76 1.79 -22.71 9.45
C THR A 76 2.00 -21.80 8.24
N ASN A 77 3.06 -22.06 7.46
CA ASN A 77 3.41 -21.25 6.30
C ASN A 77 2.78 -21.83 5.03
N TRP A 78 2.46 -20.99 4.06
CA TRP A 78 2.02 -21.44 2.74
C TRP A 78 3.10 -22.26 2.04
N ALA A 79 2.69 -23.28 1.29
CA ALA A 79 3.59 -23.93 0.36
C ALA A 79 4.09 -22.87 -0.64
N THR A 80 5.40 -22.84 -0.88
CA THR A 80 6.02 -21.93 -1.84
C THR A 80 6.99 -22.63 -2.80
N VAL A 81 7.26 -23.91 -2.56
CA VAL A 81 8.28 -24.68 -3.29
C VAL A 81 7.63 -25.70 -4.22
N PHE A 82 7.99 -25.63 -5.49
CA PHE A 82 7.61 -26.57 -6.54
C PHE A 82 8.76 -27.53 -6.86
N PHE A 83 8.52 -28.84 -6.81
CA PHE A 83 9.50 -29.84 -7.20
C PHE A 83 9.34 -30.24 -8.67
N PHE A 84 10.32 -29.97 -9.54
CA PHE A 84 10.16 -30.22 -10.98
C PHE A 84 9.99 -31.70 -11.35
N ARG A 85 10.63 -32.61 -10.62
CA ARG A 85 10.63 -34.06 -10.93
C ARG A 85 9.30 -34.75 -10.65
N CYS A 86 8.62 -34.36 -9.57
CA CYS A 86 7.37 -34.99 -9.14
C CYS A 86 6.17 -34.03 -9.16
N ARG A 87 6.37 -32.76 -9.51
CA ARG A 87 5.37 -31.70 -9.64
C ARG A 87 4.55 -31.42 -8.37
N HIS A 88 5.04 -31.85 -7.21
CA HIS A 88 4.39 -31.55 -5.94
C HIS A 88 4.75 -30.14 -5.46
N TYR A 89 3.73 -29.43 -4.98
CA TYR A 89 3.83 -28.08 -4.43
C TYR A 89 3.35 -28.09 -2.98
N ILE A 90 4.24 -28.45 -2.05
CA ILE A 90 3.83 -28.87 -0.71
C ILE A 90 4.65 -28.30 0.44
N LEU A 91 5.81 -27.69 0.18
CA LEU A 91 6.66 -27.16 1.23
C LEU A 91 6.77 -25.64 1.14
N CYS A 92 6.88 -24.97 2.28
CA CYS A 92 7.38 -23.60 2.33
C CYS A 92 8.91 -23.58 2.17
N HIS A 93 9.45 -22.41 1.81
CA HIS A 93 10.89 -22.22 1.63
C HIS A 93 11.72 -22.65 2.85
N LEU A 94 11.32 -22.25 4.05
CA LEU A 94 12.05 -22.56 5.28
C LEU A 94 12.15 -24.08 5.54
N CYS A 95 11.03 -24.81 5.45
CA CYS A 95 11.02 -26.25 5.64
C CYS A 95 11.80 -26.97 4.53
N TRP A 96 11.78 -26.45 3.31
CA TRP A 96 12.57 -27.00 2.22
C TRP A 96 14.07 -26.83 2.45
N THR A 97 14.53 -25.65 2.84
CA THR A 97 15.95 -25.40 3.17
C THR A 97 16.44 -26.31 4.29
N GLN A 98 15.63 -26.51 5.33
CA GLN A 98 15.94 -27.44 6.42
C GLN A 98 16.03 -28.88 5.94
N LEU A 99 15.11 -29.31 5.08
CA LEU A 99 15.12 -30.65 4.49
C LEU A 99 16.40 -30.88 3.66
N LEU A 100 16.79 -29.90 2.84
CA LEU A 100 18.04 -29.94 2.06
C LEU A 100 19.27 -30.06 2.97
N HIS A 101 19.35 -29.19 3.99
CA HIS A 101 20.46 -29.19 4.93
C HIS A 101 20.57 -30.51 5.70
N ASN A 102 19.44 -31.05 6.17
CA ASN A 102 19.42 -32.33 6.87
C ASN A 102 19.83 -33.49 5.94
N ALA A 103 19.43 -33.46 4.67
CA ALA A 103 19.85 -34.47 3.71
C ALA A 103 21.37 -34.41 3.47
N GLU A 104 21.91 -33.22 3.29
CA GLU A 104 23.35 -32.97 3.12
C GLU A 104 24.17 -33.46 4.32
N MET A 105 23.78 -33.09 5.55
CA MET A 105 24.47 -33.51 6.78
C MET A 105 24.49 -35.03 6.98
N ASN A 106 23.52 -35.74 6.41
CA ASN A 106 23.43 -37.20 6.46
C ASN A 106 24.04 -37.89 5.23
N GLY A 107 24.64 -37.15 4.29
CA GLY A 107 25.18 -37.69 3.05
C GLY A 107 24.12 -38.32 2.14
N ARG A 108 22.88 -37.81 2.17
CA ARG A 108 21.73 -38.32 1.40
C ARG A 108 21.18 -37.24 0.47
N HIS A 109 20.36 -37.65 -0.50
CA HIS A 109 19.56 -36.72 -1.29
C HIS A 109 18.27 -36.34 -0.56
N ALA A 110 17.79 -35.12 -0.80
CA ALA A 110 16.47 -34.73 -0.34
C ALA A 110 15.40 -35.46 -1.14
N GLU A 111 14.29 -35.80 -0.50
CA GLU A 111 13.17 -36.51 -1.10
C GLU A 111 11.88 -35.74 -0.90
N CYS A 112 10.97 -35.81 -1.87
CA CYS A 112 9.63 -35.24 -1.72
C CYS A 112 8.88 -35.96 -0.58
N PRO A 113 8.36 -35.25 0.43
CA PRO A 113 7.62 -35.89 1.52
C PRO A 113 6.34 -36.63 1.10
N LEU A 114 5.71 -36.26 -0.03
CA LEU A 114 4.51 -36.93 -0.53
C LEU A 114 4.80 -38.23 -1.27
N CYS A 115 5.77 -38.23 -2.19
CA CYS A 115 5.96 -39.34 -3.13
C CYS A 115 7.36 -39.97 -3.05
N ARG A 116 8.22 -39.47 -2.17
CA ARG A 116 9.61 -39.92 -1.96
C ARG A 116 10.51 -39.87 -3.19
N THR A 117 10.08 -39.18 -4.25
CA THR A 117 10.93 -38.92 -5.41
C THR A 117 12.13 -38.10 -4.98
N GLN A 118 13.33 -38.59 -5.28
CA GLN A 118 14.57 -37.88 -5.00
C GLN A 118 14.64 -36.58 -5.78
N ILE A 119 15.05 -35.52 -5.09
CA ILE A 119 15.24 -34.18 -5.64
C ILE A 119 16.76 -33.95 -5.69
N PRO A 120 17.36 -33.99 -6.89
CA PRO A 120 18.79 -33.80 -7.02
C PRO A 120 19.14 -32.40 -6.53
N ASN A 121 20.13 -32.33 -5.65
CA ASN A 121 20.63 -31.07 -5.15
C ASN A 121 21.97 -30.80 -5.82
N SER A 122 21.96 -30.09 -6.96
CA SER A 122 23.20 -29.51 -7.50
C SER A 122 23.42 -28.18 -6.80
N MET A 123 23.92 -28.19 -5.55
CA MET A 123 24.41 -26.98 -4.89
C MET A 123 25.73 -26.56 -5.54
N ASN A 124 25.68 -26.12 -6.79
CA ASN A 124 26.73 -25.25 -7.30
C ASN A 124 26.28 -23.84 -6.90
N ALA A 125 27.03 -23.15 -6.03
CA ALA A 125 26.65 -21.85 -5.46
C ALA A 125 26.37 -20.76 -6.53
N ASN A 126 26.84 -20.98 -7.76
CA ASN A 126 26.63 -20.11 -8.91
C ASN A 126 25.57 -20.63 -9.91
N ALA A 127 24.93 -21.78 -9.66
CA ALA A 127 23.90 -22.34 -10.52
C ALA A 127 22.51 -22.10 -9.92
N MET A 128 21.62 -21.50 -10.70
CA MET A 128 20.20 -21.44 -10.38
C MET A 128 19.68 -22.86 -10.10
N PRO A 129 18.86 -23.10 -9.05
CA PRO A 129 18.37 -24.43 -8.74
C PRO A 129 17.55 -24.98 -9.91
N VAL A 130 18.09 -25.99 -10.59
CA VAL A 130 17.48 -26.59 -11.79
C VAL A 130 16.28 -27.49 -11.43
N TYR A 131 16.20 -27.95 -10.18
CA TYR A 131 15.31 -29.04 -9.77
C TYR A 131 14.14 -28.62 -8.86
N TYR A 132 14.11 -27.37 -8.41
CA TYR A 132 12.96 -26.79 -7.72
C TYR A 132 12.84 -25.29 -8.04
N ALA A 133 11.61 -24.78 -7.93
CA ALA A 133 11.34 -23.34 -8.00
C ALA A 133 10.72 -22.88 -6.68
N VAL A 134 11.15 -21.71 -6.22
CA VAL A 134 10.55 -21.03 -5.06
C VAL A 134 9.73 -19.88 -5.61
N LYS A 135 8.44 -19.83 -5.26
CA LYS A 135 7.63 -18.65 -5.54
C LYS A 135 8.09 -17.54 -4.59
N THR A 136 9.00 -16.69 -5.07
CA THR A 136 9.36 -15.44 -4.40
C THR A 136 8.20 -14.47 -4.58
N GLY A 137 7.31 -14.40 -3.60
CA GLY A 137 6.51 -13.19 -3.44
C GLY A 137 7.48 -12.12 -2.98
N GLU A 138 7.87 -11.20 -3.87
CA GLU A 138 8.55 -9.99 -3.45
C GLU A 138 7.60 -9.26 -2.48
N TYR A 139 8.10 -9.02 -1.27
CA TYR A 139 7.38 -8.41 -0.15
C TYR A 139 7.37 -6.89 -0.26
#